data_AF-A0A409YG90-F1
#
_entry.id   AF-A0A409YG90-F1
#
_cell.length_a   1.000
_cell.length_b   1.000
_cell.length_c   1.000
_cell.angle_alpha   90.00
_cell.angle_beta   90.00
_cell.angle_gamma   90.00
#
_symmetry.space_group_name_H-M   'P 1'
#
loop_
_entity.id
_entity.type
_entity.pdbx_description
1 polymer ?
#
loop_
_entity_poly.entity_id
_entity_poly.type
_entity_poly.pdbx_seq_one_letter_code
_entity_poly.pdbx_strand_id
1 'polypeptide(L)'
;MYFKLSTIASLLAAATVGSAQIVIPANWWTQLPSCAQQCALQAAAQTNCPINDIACLCRSPTFYNNFVNCINNNCPLPDIQISKDLVKKLCTQIDWLWGINPCVRDCAIWAASQIPCDINDIACLCRNRELFLSLVRQCVRDRNCPVLSTSTGVVVLPFDVTCPTIGPNPTAIAI
;
A
#
# COMPACT_ATOMS: atom_id res chain seq x y z
N MET A 1 -40.29 -41.33 40.97
CA MET A 1 -40.51 -40.79 39.61
C MET A 1 -39.53 -39.64 39.41
N TYR A 2 -38.61 -39.75 38.45
CA TYR A 2 -37.49 -38.84 38.22
C TYR A 2 -37.91 -37.69 37.28
N PHE A 3 -37.77 -36.44 37.71
CA PHE A 3 -37.85 -35.26 36.83
C PHE A 3 -36.44 -34.94 36.31
N LYS A 4 -36.23 -35.13 34.99
CA LYS A 4 -34.97 -34.84 34.30
C LYS A 4 -34.72 -33.33 34.26
N LEU A 5 -33.60 -32.86 34.80
CA LEU A 5 -33.08 -31.51 34.56
C LEU A 5 -32.54 -31.43 33.12
N SER A 6 -33.07 -30.49 32.36
CA SER A 6 -32.69 -30.19 30.99
C SER A 6 -31.48 -29.25 30.99
N THR A 7 -30.30 -29.73 30.61
CA THR A 7 -29.09 -28.92 30.41
C THR A 7 -29.13 -28.28 29.03
N ILE A 8 -29.29 -26.95 28.99
CA ILE A 8 -29.18 -26.15 27.77
C ILE A 8 -27.67 -25.97 27.50
N ALA A 9 -27.17 -26.64 26.47
CA ALA A 9 -25.81 -26.46 25.97
C ALA A 9 -25.76 -25.23 25.06
N SER A 10 -25.27 -24.11 25.59
CA SER A 10 -25.02 -22.89 24.80
C SER A 10 -23.79 -23.08 23.91
N LEU A 11 -24.00 -23.26 22.61
CA LEU A 11 -22.95 -23.22 21.58
C LEU A 11 -22.49 -21.78 21.36
N LEU A 12 -21.40 -21.39 22.01
CA LEU A 12 -20.63 -20.18 21.64
C LEU A 12 -19.85 -20.50 20.37
N ALA A 13 -20.40 -20.13 19.21
CA ALA A 13 -19.64 -20.09 17.97
C ALA A 13 -18.61 -18.95 18.06
N ALA A 14 -17.37 -19.29 18.40
CA ALA A 14 -16.26 -18.36 18.29
C ALA A 14 -16.00 -18.08 16.80
N ALA A 15 -16.53 -16.98 16.29
CA ALA A 15 -16.15 -16.45 14.99
C ALA A 15 -14.70 -15.98 15.08
N THR A 16 -13.74 -16.85 14.75
CA THR A 16 -12.36 -16.43 14.54
C THR A 16 -12.33 -15.56 13.29
N VAL A 17 -12.28 -14.24 13.49
CA VAL A 17 -11.91 -13.32 12.42
C VAL A 17 -10.49 -13.68 11.96
N GLY A 18 -10.40 -14.35 10.82
CA GLY A 18 -9.13 -14.62 10.17
C GLY A 18 -8.56 -13.30 9.66
N SER A 19 -7.62 -12.70 10.39
CA SER A 19 -6.83 -11.58 9.89
C SER A 19 -6.08 -12.07 8.64
N ALA A 20 -6.38 -11.53 7.46
CA ALA A 20 -5.60 -11.82 6.26
C ALA A 20 -4.15 -11.37 6.51
N GLN A 21 -3.26 -12.32 6.80
CA GLN A 21 -1.85 -12.03 6.97
C GLN A 21 -1.26 -11.68 5.60
N ILE A 22 -0.54 -10.57 5.53
CA ILE A 22 0.20 -10.18 4.33
C ILE A 22 1.38 -11.13 4.21
N VAL A 23 1.23 -12.20 3.42
CA VAL A 23 2.34 -13.13 3.15
C VAL A 23 3.17 -12.56 2.00
N ILE A 24 4.19 -11.78 2.34
CA ILE A 24 5.25 -11.45 1.37
C ILE A 24 6.23 -12.62 1.38
N PRO A 25 6.40 -13.34 0.27
CA PRO A 25 7.35 -14.45 0.23
C PRO A 25 8.76 -13.93 0.47
N ALA A 26 9.52 -14.63 1.32
CA ALA A 26 10.89 -14.26 1.68
C ALA A 26 11.81 -14.08 0.47
N ASN A 27 11.52 -14.79 -0.63
CA ASN A 27 12.22 -14.73 -1.91
C ASN A 27 11.42 -13.95 -2.97
N TRP A 28 10.84 -12.81 -2.61
CA TRP A 28 9.98 -12.00 -3.50
C TRP A 28 10.57 -11.76 -4.90
N TRP A 29 11.89 -11.55 -4.98
CA TRP A 29 12.62 -11.25 -6.21
C TRP A 29 12.59 -12.42 -7.21
N THR A 30 12.35 -13.66 -6.77
CA THR A 30 12.23 -14.82 -7.67
C THR A 30 10.94 -14.81 -8.50
N GLN A 31 9.95 -14.00 -8.12
CA GLN A 31 8.74 -13.77 -8.91
C GLN A 31 8.96 -12.76 -10.05
N LEU A 32 10.13 -12.11 -10.10
CA LEU A 32 10.47 -11.24 -11.21
C LEU A 32 10.78 -12.06 -12.47
N PRO A 33 10.53 -11.50 -13.66
CA PRO A 33 11.09 -12.01 -14.91
C PRO A 33 12.60 -12.22 -14.78
N SER A 34 13.13 -13.22 -15.47
CA SER A 34 14.54 -13.64 -15.34
C SER A 34 15.53 -12.49 -15.54
N CYS A 35 15.27 -11.57 -16.48
CA CYS A 35 16.10 -10.38 -16.71
C CYS A 35 16.15 -9.44 -15.48
N ALA A 36 15.05 -9.33 -14.73
CA ALA A 36 14.90 -8.40 -13.63
C ALA A 36 15.39 -8.96 -12.29
N GLN A 37 15.53 -10.28 -12.17
CA GLN A 37 16.09 -10.92 -10.97
C GLN A 37 17.51 -10.42 -10.67
N GLN A 38 18.38 -10.37 -11.69
CA GLN A 38 19.74 -9.85 -11.54
C GLN A 38 19.75 -8.36 -11.19
N CYS A 39 18.85 -7.58 -11.80
CA CYS A 39 18.69 -6.16 -11.47
C CYS A 39 18.28 -5.95 -10.00
N ALA A 40 17.38 -6.78 -9.47
CA ALA A 40 16.99 -6.70 -8.06
C ALA A 40 18.16 -7.02 -7.12
N LEU A 41 18.93 -8.06 -7.41
CA LEU A 41 20.11 -8.44 -6.63
C LEU A 41 21.18 -7.33 -6.65
N GLN A 42 21.49 -6.80 -7.83
CA GLN A 42 22.47 -5.72 -7.99
C GLN A 42 22.01 -4.45 -7.27
N ALA A 43 20.75 -4.06 -7.42
CA ALA A 43 20.20 -2.88 -6.74
C ALA A 43 20.21 -3.04 -5.22
N ALA A 44 19.86 -4.22 -4.69
CA ALA A 44 19.87 -4.49 -3.26
C ALA A 44 21.29 -4.45 -2.68
N ALA A 45 22.28 -4.96 -3.42
CA ALA A 45 23.69 -4.91 -3.03
C ALA A 45 24.26 -3.49 -2.90
N GLN A 46 23.62 -2.48 -3.52
CA GLN A 46 23.96 -1.06 -3.37
C GLN A 46 23.29 -0.40 -2.16
N THR A 47 22.66 -1.19 -1.29
CA THR A 47 22.00 -0.72 -0.08
C THR A 47 22.46 -1.50 1.14
N ASN A 48 22.13 -1.00 2.33
CA ASN A 48 22.32 -1.73 3.58
C ASN A 48 21.15 -2.69 3.89
N CYS A 49 20.28 -2.96 2.91
CA CYS A 49 19.11 -3.82 3.07
C CYS A 49 19.39 -5.22 2.48
N PRO A 50 19.13 -6.31 3.22
CA PRO A 50 19.14 -7.64 2.65
C PRO A 50 18.15 -7.78 1.50
N ILE A 51 18.45 -8.59 0.47
CA ILE A 51 17.55 -8.79 -0.68
C ILE A 51 16.16 -9.31 -0.25
N ASN A 52 16.09 -10.09 0.82
CA ASN A 52 14.84 -10.66 1.34
C ASN A 52 14.09 -9.71 2.29
N ASP A 53 14.69 -8.59 2.69
CA ASP A 53 14.03 -7.55 3.49
C ASP A 53 13.40 -6.50 2.57
N ILE A 54 12.28 -6.89 1.94
CA ILE A 54 11.54 -6.02 1.05
C ILE A 54 11.08 -4.72 1.74
N ALA A 55 10.81 -4.75 3.06
CA ALA A 55 10.38 -3.56 3.78
C ALA A 55 11.51 -2.52 3.87
N CYS A 56 12.73 -2.96 4.15
CA CYS A 56 13.92 -2.11 4.08
C CYS A 56 14.14 -1.59 2.65
N LEU A 57 14.09 -2.48 1.65
CA LEU A 57 14.32 -2.12 0.24
C LEU A 57 13.30 -1.10 -0.28
N CYS A 58 12.02 -1.24 0.05
CA CYS A 58 10.98 -0.29 -0.33
C CYS A 58 11.21 1.11 0.27
N ARG A 59 11.85 1.20 1.45
CA ARG A 59 12.22 2.48 2.06
C ARG A 59 13.50 3.08 1.51
N SER A 60 14.21 2.37 0.63
CA SER A 60 15.48 2.81 0.04
C SER A 60 15.24 3.40 -1.36
N PRO A 61 15.33 4.72 -1.54
CA PRO A 61 15.29 5.33 -2.88
C PRO A 61 16.41 4.80 -3.78
N THR A 62 17.59 4.53 -3.20
CA THR A 62 18.74 3.96 -3.89
C THR A 62 18.40 2.61 -4.52
N PHE A 63 17.73 1.73 -3.79
CA PHE A 63 17.27 0.45 -4.33
C PHE A 63 16.36 0.66 -5.54
N TYR A 64 15.27 1.41 -5.37
CA TYR A 64 14.27 1.55 -6.41
C TYR A 64 14.83 2.22 -7.67
N ASN A 65 15.63 3.28 -7.52
CA ASN A 65 16.24 3.98 -8.65
C ASN A 65 17.21 3.06 -9.41
N ASN A 66 18.09 2.35 -8.71
CA ASN A 66 19.03 1.42 -9.34
C ASN A 66 18.32 0.25 -10.01
N PHE A 67 17.28 -0.28 -9.37
CA PHE A 67 16.46 -1.35 -9.93
C PHE A 67 15.78 -0.90 -11.23
N VAL A 68 15.08 0.24 -11.21
CA VAL A 68 14.39 0.80 -12.38
C VAL A 68 15.37 1.11 -13.51
N ASN A 69 16.52 1.71 -13.20
CA ASN A 69 17.56 1.99 -14.18
C ASN A 69 18.10 0.70 -14.80
N CYS A 70 18.34 -0.34 -14.01
CA CYS A 70 18.83 -1.61 -14.52
C CYS A 70 17.80 -2.28 -15.44
N ILE A 71 16.54 -2.42 -15.02
CA ILE A 71 15.53 -3.10 -15.85
C ILE A 71 15.26 -2.32 -17.14
N ASN A 72 15.25 -0.98 -17.12
CA ASN A 72 15.04 -0.20 -18.34
C ASN A 72 16.15 -0.41 -19.39
N ASN A 73 17.37 -0.73 -18.94
CA ASN A 73 18.51 -0.95 -19.84
C ASN A 73 18.69 -2.41 -20.27
N ASN A 74 18.19 -3.37 -19.48
CA ASN A 74 18.53 -4.79 -19.65
C ASN A 74 17.33 -5.72 -19.87
N CYS A 75 16.10 -5.23 -19.65
CA CYS A 75 14.89 -6.03 -19.84
C CYS A 75 14.10 -5.56 -21.06
N PRO A 76 13.47 -6.46 -21.83
CA PRO A 76 12.51 -6.09 -22.84
C PRO A 76 11.17 -5.68 -22.21
N LEU A 77 10.29 -5.07 -23.00
CA LEU A 77 8.86 -5.06 -22.69
C LEU A 77 8.28 -6.46 -22.99
N PRO A 78 7.36 -7.01 -22.17
CA PRO A 78 6.67 -6.36 -21.05
C PRO A 78 7.36 -6.48 -19.69
N ASP A 79 8.52 -7.15 -19.60
CA ASP A 79 9.18 -7.50 -18.34
C ASP A 79 9.52 -6.29 -17.46
N ILE A 80 9.87 -5.15 -18.08
CA ILE A 80 10.05 -3.87 -17.36
C ILE A 80 8.80 -3.51 -16.55
N GLN A 81 7.62 -3.58 -17.19
CA GLN A 81 6.38 -3.14 -16.56
C GLN A 81 5.93 -4.11 -15.48
N ILE A 82 6.00 -5.42 -15.76
CA ILE A 82 5.70 -6.48 -14.79
C ILE A 82 6.57 -6.32 -13.53
N SER A 83 7.86 -6.02 -13.72
CA SER A 83 8.80 -5.83 -12.61
C SER A 83 8.47 -4.61 -11.76
N LYS A 84 8.14 -3.48 -12.39
CA LYS A 84 7.70 -2.26 -11.68
C LYS A 84 6.41 -2.50 -10.91
N ASP A 85 5.45 -3.17 -11.53
CA ASP A 85 4.15 -3.45 -10.92
C ASP A 85 4.27 -4.41 -9.74
N LEU A 86 5.13 -5.43 -9.82
CA LEU A 86 5.39 -6.31 -8.69
C LEU A 86 6.01 -5.56 -7.51
N VAL A 87 7.09 -4.78 -7.74
CA VAL A 87 7.73 -4.01 -6.67
C VAL A 87 6.75 -3.02 -6.06
N LYS A 88 5.98 -2.31 -6.91
CA LYS A 88 4.92 -1.40 -6.46
C LYS A 88 3.93 -2.12 -5.56
N LYS A 89 3.37 -3.24 -6.00
CA LYS A 89 2.42 -4.04 -5.24
C LYS A 89 2.97 -4.42 -3.86
N LEU A 90 4.19 -4.94 -3.81
CA LEU A 90 4.82 -5.35 -2.55
C LEU A 90 5.07 -4.17 -1.62
N CYS A 91 5.62 -3.07 -2.15
CA CYS A 91 5.91 -1.90 -1.34
C CYS A 91 4.65 -1.20 -0.82
N THR A 92 3.58 -1.15 -1.62
CA THR A 92 2.29 -0.59 -1.17
C THR A 92 1.61 -1.41 -0.08
N GLN A 93 1.91 -2.70 0.04
CA GLN A 93 1.43 -3.52 1.15
C GLN A 93 2.13 -3.21 2.47
N ILE A 94 3.35 -2.66 2.42
CA ILE A 94 4.17 -2.32 3.59
C ILE A 94 3.95 -0.87 3.99
N ASP A 95 3.98 0.01 2.99
CA ASP A 95 3.74 1.44 3.12
C ASP A 95 2.80 1.82 1.98
N TRP A 96 1.52 2.00 2.28
CA TRP A 96 0.53 2.36 1.27
C TRP A 96 0.76 3.76 0.67
N LEU A 97 1.67 4.57 1.27
CA LEU A 97 2.19 5.82 0.71
C LEU A 97 3.39 5.63 -0.25
N TRP A 98 3.83 4.39 -0.48
CA TRP A 98 5.01 4.15 -1.30
C TRP A 98 4.80 4.60 -2.75
N GLY A 99 5.84 5.24 -3.31
CA GLY A 99 5.80 5.78 -4.68
C GLY A 99 5.04 7.11 -4.82
N ILE A 100 4.49 7.65 -3.73
CA ILE A 100 3.92 9.00 -3.73
C ILE A 100 5.05 10.05 -3.69
N ASN A 101 4.82 11.17 -4.37
CA ASN A 101 5.72 12.33 -4.27
C ASN A 101 5.89 12.77 -2.80
N PRO A 102 7.12 13.08 -2.32
CA PRO A 102 7.36 13.47 -0.94
C PRO A 102 6.46 14.61 -0.43
N CYS A 103 6.17 15.61 -1.27
CA CYS A 103 5.27 16.71 -0.91
C CYS A 103 3.84 16.22 -0.63
N VAL A 104 3.33 15.32 -1.46
CA VAL A 104 1.99 14.74 -1.31
C VAL A 104 1.95 13.79 -0.09
N ARG A 105 3.05 13.06 0.17
CA ARG A 105 3.21 12.24 1.38
C ARG A 105 3.14 13.08 2.64
N ASP A 106 3.85 14.21 2.69
CA ASP A 106 3.83 15.14 3.82
C ASP A 106 2.43 15.71 4.04
N CYS A 107 1.70 16.01 2.96
CA CYS A 107 0.31 16.44 3.06
C CYS A 107 -0.63 15.36 3.60
N ALA A 108 -0.40 14.08 3.26
CA ALA A 108 -1.14 12.97 3.86
C ALA A 108 -0.86 12.85 5.36
N ILE A 109 0.40 12.95 5.78
CA ILE A 109 0.80 12.92 7.20
C ILE A 109 0.19 14.10 7.96
N TRP A 110 0.25 15.31 7.38
CA TRP A 110 -0.37 16.49 7.96
C TRP A 110 -1.89 16.34 8.08
N ALA A 111 -2.57 15.87 7.04
CA ALA A 111 -4.01 15.66 7.09
C ALA A 111 -4.40 14.63 8.16
N ALA A 112 -3.61 13.56 8.30
CA ALA A 112 -3.82 12.56 9.33
C ALA A 112 -3.69 13.17 10.73
N SER A 113 -2.80 14.15 10.95
CA SER A 113 -2.67 14.81 12.26
C SER A 113 -3.80 15.78 12.60
N GLN A 114 -4.60 16.23 11.62
CA GLN A 114 -5.76 17.09 11.86
C GLN A 114 -7.02 16.29 12.25
N ILE A 115 -7.01 14.98 12.00
CA ILE A 115 -8.02 14.05 12.47
C ILE A 115 -7.40 13.20 13.59
N PRO A 116 -8.17 12.67 14.55
CA PRO A 116 -7.61 11.83 15.61
C PRO A 116 -7.26 10.41 15.09
N CYS A 117 -6.52 10.33 13.98
CA CYS A 117 -6.09 9.10 13.34
C CYS A 117 -4.56 9.10 13.15
N ASP A 118 -3.94 7.95 13.34
CA ASP A 118 -2.56 7.74 12.89
C ASP A 118 -2.54 7.51 11.36
N ILE A 119 -1.46 7.90 10.69
CA ILE A 119 -1.31 7.70 9.23
C ILE A 119 -1.28 6.21 8.84
N ASN A 120 -0.95 5.32 9.79
CA ASN A 120 -0.97 3.88 9.61
C ASN A 120 -2.30 3.24 10.03
N ASP A 121 -3.20 3.97 10.71
CA ASP A 121 -4.56 3.49 11.01
C ASP A 121 -5.48 3.76 9.82
N ILE A 122 -5.28 2.97 8.76
CA ILE A 122 -6.05 3.05 7.51
C ILE A 122 -7.56 2.96 7.79
N ALA A 123 -7.98 2.16 8.77
CA ALA A 123 -9.39 2.03 9.12
C ALA A 123 -9.95 3.35 9.70
N CYS A 124 -9.20 4.05 10.55
CA CYS A 124 -9.57 5.38 11.04
C CYS A 124 -9.60 6.42 9.92
N LEU A 125 -8.57 6.46 9.07
CA LEU A 125 -8.52 7.35 7.92
C LEU A 125 -9.73 7.14 7.00
N CYS A 126 -10.13 5.89 6.80
CA CYS A 126 -11.30 5.51 6.01
C CYS A 126 -12.64 5.91 6.66
N ARG A 127 -12.77 5.76 7.99
CA ARG A 127 -13.96 6.28 8.70
C ARG A 127 -14.09 7.80 8.58
N ASN A 128 -12.98 8.51 8.42
CA ASN A 128 -12.91 9.96 8.25
C ASN A 128 -12.59 10.37 6.79
N ARG A 129 -12.90 9.52 5.80
CA ARG A 129 -12.41 9.65 4.42
C ARG A 129 -12.62 11.03 3.82
N GLU A 130 -13.81 11.60 3.92
CA GLU A 130 -14.10 12.88 3.29
C GLU A 130 -13.26 14.03 3.86
N LEU A 131 -13.20 14.12 5.20
CA LEU A 131 -12.41 15.12 5.89
C LEU A 131 -10.91 14.93 5.63
N PHE A 132 -10.44 13.69 5.71
CA PHE A 132 -9.06 13.37 5.42
C PHE A 132 -8.67 13.79 3.99
N LEU A 133 -9.45 13.39 2.98
CA LEU A 133 -9.17 13.71 1.58
C LEU A 133 -9.30 15.20 1.27
N SER A 134 -10.24 15.92 1.91
CA SER A 134 -10.37 17.37 1.71
C SER A 134 -9.14 18.11 2.25
N LEU A 135 -8.62 17.70 3.41
CA LEU A 135 -7.39 18.20 4.01
C LEU A 135 -6.17 17.91 3.13
N VAL A 136 -5.99 16.67 2.64
CA VAL A 136 -4.86 16.37 1.76
C VAL A 136 -4.91 17.25 0.50
N ARG A 137 -6.07 17.35 -0.15
CA ARG A 137 -6.22 18.19 -1.35
C ARG A 137 -5.94 19.66 -1.08
N GLN A 138 -6.37 20.16 0.08
CA GLN A 138 -6.07 21.53 0.48
C GLN A 138 -4.56 21.73 0.64
N CYS A 139 -3.88 20.90 1.43
CA CYS A 139 -2.43 20.98 1.61
C CYS A 139 -1.67 20.87 0.27
N VAL A 140 -2.08 19.96 -0.61
CA VAL A 140 -1.46 19.77 -1.92
C VAL A 140 -1.57 21.03 -2.77
N ARG A 141 -2.73 21.71 -2.76
CA ARG A 141 -2.90 22.99 -3.45
C ARG A 141 -2.08 24.10 -2.79
N ASP A 142 -2.16 24.22 -1.48
CA ASP A 142 -1.49 25.29 -0.72
C ASP A 142 0.05 25.21 -0.85
N ARG A 143 0.59 23.99 -0.94
CA ARG A 143 2.03 23.73 -1.13
C ARG A 143 2.43 23.61 -2.60
N ASN A 144 1.49 23.75 -3.54
CA ASN A 144 1.71 23.57 -4.97
C ASN A 144 2.47 22.26 -5.28
N CYS A 145 2.08 21.16 -4.64
CA CYS A 145 2.79 19.88 -4.82
C CYS A 145 2.65 19.40 -6.27
N PRO A 146 3.72 18.82 -6.85
CA PRO A 146 3.62 18.21 -8.16
C PRO A 146 2.73 16.97 -8.07
N VAL A 147 1.54 17.06 -8.67
CA VAL A 147 0.62 15.95 -8.82
C VAL A 147 0.79 15.34 -10.21
N LEU A 148 0.73 14.02 -10.31
CA LEU A 148 0.56 13.37 -11.60
C LEU A 148 -0.86 13.67 -12.06
N SER A 149 -1.01 14.71 -12.88
CA SER A 149 -2.27 15.03 -13.52
C SER A 149 -2.64 13.88 -14.47
N THR A 150 -3.57 13.02 -14.06
CA THR A 150 -4.31 12.23 -15.04
C THR A 150 -5.19 13.18 -15.86
N SER A 151 -5.56 12.79 -17.07
CA SER A 151 -6.35 13.61 -18.02
C SER A 151 -7.71 14.13 -17.49
N THR A 152 -8.10 13.71 -16.29
CA THR A 152 -9.31 14.11 -15.56
C THR A 152 -9.07 15.17 -14.47
N GLY A 153 -7.82 15.60 -14.21
CA GLY A 153 -7.52 16.56 -13.13
C GLY A 153 -7.74 16.02 -11.72
N VAL A 154 -7.97 14.71 -11.59
CA VAL A 154 -8.17 14.03 -10.32
C VAL A 154 -6.81 13.66 -9.73
N VAL A 155 -6.50 14.19 -8.55
CA VAL A 155 -5.41 13.67 -7.73
C VAL A 155 -5.87 12.32 -7.20
N VAL A 156 -5.58 11.25 -7.92
CA VAL A 156 -5.77 9.88 -7.42
C VAL A 156 -4.68 9.65 -6.39
N LEU A 157 -4.97 10.00 -5.14
CA LEU A 157 -4.17 9.50 -4.04
C LEU A 157 -4.38 7.98 -3.99
N PRO A 158 -3.37 7.17 -3.65
CA PRO A 158 -3.55 5.72 -3.53
C PRO A 158 -4.61 5.32 -2.48
N PHE A 159 -5.10 6.29 -1.68
CA PHE A 159 -6.31 6.18 -0.87
C PHE A 159 -7.59 5.78 -1.62
N ASP A 160 -7.66 5.94 -2.94
CA ASP A 160 -8.81 5.43 -3.70
C ASP A 160 -8.81 3.90 -3.84
N VAL A 161 -7.77 3.21 -3.35
CA VAL A 161 -7.68 1.75 -3.39
C VAL A 161 -7.63 1.19 -1.96
N THR A 162 -8.74 0.58 -1.55
CA THR A 162 -8.94 -0.25 -0.34
C THR A 162 -9.07 0.45 1.01
N CYS A 163 -10.15 1.23 1.20
CA CYS A 163 -10.80 1.14 2.50
C CYS A 163 -11.30 -0.31 2.68
N PRO A 164 -10.97 -1.00 3.79
CA PRO A 164 -11.56 -2.30 4.07
C PRO A 164 -13.08 -2.13 3.98
N THR A 165 -13.77 -3.02 3.28
CA THR A 165 -15.23 -2.97 3.11
C THR A 165 -15.92 -3.17 4.45
N ILE A 166 -15.99 -2.10 5.26
CA ILE A 166 -16.76 -2.00 6.50
C ILE A 166 -17.79 -0.88 6.28
N GLY A 167 -18.62 -0.97 5.23
CA GLY A 167 -19.63 0.04 4.89
C GLY A 167 -19.77 0.29 3.39
N PRO A 168 -20.93 0.81 2.90
CA PRO A 168 -21.39 0.58 1.54
C PRO A 168 -20.46 1.22 0.51
N ASN A 169 -20.06 0.36 -0.44
CA ASN A 169 -19.59 0.62 -1.79
C ASN A 169 -19.36 2.11 -2.14
N PRO A 170 -18.10 2.57 -2.28
CA PRO A 170 -17.86 3.80 -2.99
C PRO A 170 -18.09 3.51 -4.47
N THR A 171 -19.34 3.64 -4.92
CA THR A 171 -19.61 3.91 -6.33
C THR A 171 -18.65 5.02 -6.76
N ALA A 172 -17.87 4.70 -7.79
CA ALA A 172 -16.99 5.62 -8.47
C ALA A 172 -17.59 7.03 -8.47
N ILE A 173 -16.92 7.97 -7.82
CA ILE A 173 -17.20 9.39 -8.04
C ILE A 173 -16.61 9.67 -9.41
N ALA A 174 -17.43 9.39 -10.43
CA ALA A 174 -17.30 10.01 -11.73
C ALA A 174 -17.57 11.51 -11.52
N ILE A 175 -16.56 12.32 -11.83
CA ILE A 175 -16.78 13.68 -12.31
C ILE A 175 -16.71 13.60 -13.83
#